data_AF-A0A1I6HD48-F1
#
_entry.id   AF-A0A1I6HD48-F1
#
_cell.length_a   1.000
_cell.length_b   1.000
_cell.length_c   1.000
_cell.angle_alpha   90.00
_cell.angle_beta   90.00
_cell.angle_gamma   90.00
#
_symmetry.space_group_name_H-M   'P 1'
#
loop_
_entity.id
_entity.type
_entity.pdbx_description
1 polymer ?
#
loop_
_entity_poly.entity_id
_entity_poly.type
_entity_poly.pdbx_seq_one_letter_code
_entity_poly.pdbx_strand_id
1 'polypeptide(L)'
;MYGIFPYNRTMTSSPLKNARVEFRVTSAQKETIEAAAAIQGRSLTDFSAAVLIERAQEVVQHERQLRVDADHYDAFLEIMDQPARSIDGLRDLMSRRSVFVD
;
A
#
# COMPACT_ATOMS: atom_id res chain seq x y z
N MET A 1 40.56 25.12 -26.89
CA MET A 1 40.60 23.65 -26.92
C MET A 1 39.54 23.16 -25.93
N TYR A 2 38.39 22.71 -26.42
CA TYR A 2 37.25 22.30 -25.59
C TYR A 2 37.50 20.90 -25.00
N GLY A 3 37.29 20.75 -23.70
CA GLY A 3 37.10 19.45 -23.05
C GLY A 3 35.63 19.28 -22.69
N ILE A 4 34.88 18.58 -23.54
CA ILE A 4 33.50 18.16 -23.27
C ILE A 4 33.59 17.00 -22.28
N PHE A 5 33.19 17.21 -21.02
CA PHE A 5 32.99 16.12 -20.06
C PHE A 5 31.50 15.73 -20.06
N PRO A 6 31.14 14.55 -20.58
CA PRO A 6 29.76 14.06 -20.56
C PRO A 6 29.49 13.37 -19.23
N TYR A 7 28.78 14.04 -18.32
CA TYR A 7 28.11 13.35 -17.20
C TYR A 7 26.62 13.64 -17.24
N ASN A 8 25.94 13.18 -18.30
CA ASN A 8 24.51 12.94 -18.25
C ASN A 8 24.24 11.58 -17.59
N ARG A 9 24.64 11.42 -16.32
CA ARG A 9 24.01 10.41 -15.49
C ARG A 9 22.61 10.93 -15.24
N THR A 10 21.61 10.34 -15.88
CA THR A 10 20.21 10.45 -15.46
C THR A 10 20.14 9.99 -14.01
N MET A 11 20.36 10.92 -13.07
CA MET A 11 20.00 10.71 -11.68
C MET A 11 18.48 10.59 -11.69
N THR A 12 17.98 9.38 -11.50
CA THR A 12 16.58 9.15 -11.14
C THR A 12 16.34 9.91 -9.84
N SER A 13 15.88 11.15 -9.97
CA SER A 13 15.57 12.01 -8.84
C SER A 13 14.50 11.30 -8.03
N SER A 14 14.81 10.91 -6.79
CA SER A 14 13.78 10.48 -5.86
C SER A 14 12.69 11.56 -5.82
N PRO A 15 11.40 11.17 -5.77
CA PRO A 15 10.32 12.14 -5.77
C PRO A 15 10.53 13.13 -4.63
N LEU A 16 10.37 14.42 -4.93
CA LEU A 16 10.54 15.48 -3.96
C LEU A 16 9.50 15.31 -2.84
N LYS A 17 9.96 15.39 -1.58
CA LYS A 17 9.06 15.43 -0.42
C LYS A 17 8.26 16.73 -0.49
N ASN A 18 6.99 16.65 -0.90
CA ASN A 18 6.13 17.82 -1.19
C ASN A 18 4.98 18.01 -0.19
N ALA A 19 4.82 17.11 0.77
CA ALA A 19 3.75 17.14 1.76
C ALA A 19 4.32 17.13 3.19
N ARG A 20 3.58 17.72 4.12
CA ARG A 20 3.99 17.89 5.53
C ARG A 20 3.01 17.18 6.46
N VAL A 21 3.56 16.49 7.46
CA VAL A 21 2.82 15.84 8.55
C VAL A 21 3.29 16.48 9.85
N GLU A 22 2.36 17.02 10.64
CA GLU A 22 2.65 17.69 11.91
C GLU A 22 1.94 17.01 13.06
N PHE A 23 2.63 16.90 14.21
CA PHE A 23 2.07 16.34 15.43
C PHE A 23 2.69 16.99 16.64
N ARG A 24 1.94 17.05 17.74
CA ARG A 24 2.45 17.45 19.05
C ARG A 24 2.73 16.18 19.85
N VAL A 25 3.91 16.13 20.45
CA VAL A 25 4.32 15.07 21.38
C VAL A 25 4.75 15.66 22.71
N THR A 26 4.75 14.84 23.75
CA THR A 26 5.38 15.20 25.02
C THR A 26 6.90 15.20 24.90
N SER A 27 7.59 15.83 25.85
CA SER A 27 9.06 15.79 25.92
C SER A 27 9.60 14.36 26.03
N ALA A 28 8.98 13.55 26.90
CA ALA A 28 9.36 12.14 27.09
C ALA A 28 9.21 11.31 25.81
N GLN A 29 8.15 11.53 25.04
CA GLN A 29 7.98 10.89 23.73
C GLN A 29 9.07 11.34 22.74
N LYS A 30 9.37 12.64 22.67
CA LYS A 30 10.43 13.18 21.81
C LYS A 30 11.79 12.56 22.15
N GLU A 31 12.16 12.52 23.43
CA GLU A 31 13.43 11.93 23.90
C GLU A 31 13.54 10.45 23.50
N THR A 32 12.45 9.69 23.64
CA THR A 32 12.39 8.28 23.25
C THR A 32 12.62 8.10 21.75
N ILE A 33 11.97 8.93 20.92
CA ILE A 33 12.11 8.86 19.46
C ILE A 33 13.52 9.30 19.03
N GLU A 34 14.09 10.32 19.66
CA GLU A 34 15.47 10.77 19.41
C GLU A 34 16.50 9.69 19.74
N ALA A 35 16.34 9.00 20.88
CA ALA A 35 17.19 7.88 21.25
C ALA A 35 17.10 6.74 20.22
N ALA A 36 15.89 6.38 19.79
CA ALA A 36 15.69 5.34 18.77
C ALA A 36 16.33 5.71 17.42
N ALA A 37 16.18 6.97 16.98
CA ALA A 37 16.80 7.47 15.77
C ALA A 37 18.34 7.44 15.86
N ALA A 38 18.89 7.84 17.01
CA ALA A 38 20.33 7.81 17.27
C ALA A 38 20.91 6.38 17.24
N ILE A 39 20.21 5.40 17.82
CA ILE A 39 20.60 3.98 17.78
C ILE A 39 20.70 3.48 16.33
N GLN A 40 19.82 3.94 15.44
CA GLN A 40 19.84 3.57 14.03
C GLN A 40 20.73 4.45 13.15
N GLY A 41 21.40 5.46 13.72
CA GLY A 41 22.22 6.41 12.95
C GLY A 41 21.42 7.26 11.97
N ARG A 42 20.14 7.52 12.26
CA ARG A 42 19.23 8.29 11.39
C ARG A 42 18.87 9.63 12.03
N SER A 43 18.50 10.61 11.21
CA SER A 43 17.89 11.84 11.72
C SER A 43 16.51 11.55 12.30
N LEU A 44 16.06 12.38 13.26
CA LEU A 44 14.73 12.28 13.86
C LEU A 44 13.62 12.26 12.79
N THR A 45 13.72 13.14 11.79
CA THR A 45 12.76 13.25 10.69
C THR A 45 12.73 12.00 9.82
N ASP A 46 13.91 11.46 9.47
CA ASP A 46 14.01 10.28 8.61
C ASP A 46 13.51 9.02 9.32
N PHE A 47 13.91 8.84 10.59
CA PHE A 47 13.42 7.76 11.44
C PHE A 47 11.89 7.81 11.58
N SER A 48 11.35 8.99 11.92
CA SER A 48 9.91 9.15 12.13
C SER A 48 9.12 8.86 10.85
N ALA A 49 9.57 9.37 9.70
CA ALA A 49 8.92 9.12 8.43
C ALA A 49 8.92 7.62 8.06
N ALA A 50 10.05 6.93 8.27
CA ALA A 50 10.16 5.51 7.98
C ALA A 50 9.20 4.67 8.84
N VAL A 51 9.20 4.88 10.16
CA VAL A 51 8.32 4.16 11.10
C VAL A 51 6.84 4.42 10.79
N LEU A 52 6.49 5.67 10.45
CA LEU A 52 5.11 6.02 10.08
C LEU A 52 4.67 5.33 8.78
N ILE A 53 5.53 5.28 7.75
CA ILE A 53 5.21 4.62 6.48
C ILE A 53 5.05 3.12 6.68
N GLU A 54 5.96 2.47 7.40
CA GLU A 54 5.90 1.04 7.72
C GLU A 54 4.58 0.69 8.40
N ARG A 55 4.23 1.41 9.48
CA ARG A 55 2.97 1.16 10.18
C ARG A 55 1.73 1.50 9.37
N ALA A 56 1.75 2.57 8.58
CA ALA A 56 0.64 2.90 7.70
C ALA A 56 0.41 1.81 6.64
N GLN A 57 1.49 1.26 6.07
CA GLN A 57 1.40 0.16 5.12
C GLN A 57 0.81 -1.09 5.76
N GLU A 58 1.26 -1.47 6.96
CA GLU A 58 0.69 -2.60 7.70
C GLU A 58 -0.83 -2.43 7.91
N VAL A 59 -1.26 -1.24 8.36
CA VAL A 59 -2.68 -0.96 8.62
C VAL A 59 -3.51 -1.04 7.34
N VAL A 60 -3.04 -0.44 6.25
CA VAL A 60 -3.73 -0.49 4.94
C VAL A 60 -3.80 -1.94 4.42
N GLN A 61 -2.73 -2.71 4.56
CA GLN A 61 -2.72 -4.09 4.09
C GLN A 61 -3.63 -4.98 4.93
N HIS A 62 -3.64 -4.82 6.25
CA HIS A 62 -4.54 -5.55 7.13
C HIS A 62 -6.01 -5.29 6.80
N GLU A 63 -6.39 -4.03 6.54
CA GLU A 63 -7.75 -3.68 6.11
C GLU A 63 -8.13 -4.31 4.76
N ARG A 64 -7.19 -4.35 3.82
CA ARG A 64 -7.41 -4.99 2.51
C ARG A 64 -7.45 -6.52 2.56
N GLN A 65 -6.70 -7.13 3.47
CA GLN A 65 -6.62 -8.59 3.64
C GLN A 65 -7.77 -9.15 4.49
N LEU A 66 -8.44 -8.31 5.29
CA LEU A 66 -9.64 -8.65 6.08
C LEU A 66 -10.87 -9.05 5.26
N ARG A 67 -10.79 -9.08 3.93
CA ARG A 67 -11.87 -9.58 3.05
C ARG A 67 -11.75 -11.06 2.70
N VAL A 68 -11.00 -11.82 3.49
CA VAL A 68 -11.12 -13.27 3.54
C VAL A 68 -10.80 -13.73 4.96
N ASP A 69 -11.77 -13.55 5.86
CA ASP A 69 -11.84 -14.32 7.10
C ASP A 69 -11.70 -15.81 6.74
N ALA A 70 -10.83 -16.56 7.43
CA ALA A 70 -10.44 -17.91 7.01
C ALA A 70 -11.65 -18.85 6.87
N ASP A 71 -12.67 -18.69 7.70
CA ASP A 71 -13.90 -19.48 7.61
C ASP A 71 -14.70 -19.11 6.36
N HIS A 72 -14.66 -17.84 5.96
CA HIS A 72 -15.26 -17.37 4.71
C HIS A 72 -14.42 -17.78 3.48
N TYR A 73 -13.11 -17.96 3.63
CA TYR A 73 -12.26 -18.51 2.59
C TYR A 73 -12.62 -19.96 2.30
N ASP A 74 -12.70 -20.78 3.35
CA ASP A 74 -13.00 -22.20 3.23
C ASP A 74 -14.42 -22.41 2.70
N ALA A 75 -15.39 -21.63 3.19
CA ALA A 75 -16.75 -21.63 2.62
C ALA A 75 -16.77 -21.16 1.16
N PHE A 76 -15.95 -20.18 0.78
CA PHE A 76 -15.83 -19.73 -0.61
C PHE A 76 -15.22 -20.81 -1.50
N LEU A 77 -14.17 -21.49 -1.04
CA LEU A 77 -13.55 -22.62 -1.74
C LEU A 77 -14.53 -23.79 -1.89
N GLU A 78 -15.28 -24.12 -0.84
CA GLU A 78 -16.32 -25.16 -0.89
C GLU A 78 -17.39 -24.86 -1.94
N ILE A 79 -17.81 -23.59 -2.07
CA ILE A 79 -18.74 -23.15 -3.11
C ILE A 79 -18.11 -23.23 -4.51
N MET A 80 -16.83 -22.88 -4.64
CA MET A 80 -16.10 -22.91 -5.92
C MET A 80 -15.86 -24.33 -6.44
N ASP A 81 -15.69 -25.31 -5.55
CA ASP A 81 -15.51 -26.73 -5.91
C ASP A 81 -16.82 -27.42 -6.30
N GLN A 82 -17.97 -26.79 -6.06
CA GLN A 82 -19.26 -27.34 -6.51
C GLN A 82 -19.38 -27.27 -8.04
N PRO A 83 -19.95 -28.30 -8.68
CA PRO A 83 -20.18 -28.29 -10.12
C PRO A 83 -21.08 -27.11 -10.51
N ALA A 84 -20.74 -26.46 -11.62
CA ALA A 84 -21.51 -25.33 -12.14
C ALA A 84 -22.98 -25.72 -12.34
N ARG A 85 -23.87 -24.93 -11.74
CA ARG A 85 -25.32 -25.11 -11.86
C ARG A 85 -25.88 -24.14 -12.89
N SER A 86 -26.83 -24.60 -13.70
CA SER A 86 -27.60 -23.70 -14.56
C SER A 86 -28.53 -22.86 -13.69
N ILE A 87 -28.39 -21.54 -13.76
CA ILE A 87 -29.30 -20.59 -13.11
C ILE A 87 -30.14 -19.96 -14.22
N ASP A 88 -31.45 -20.22 -14.23
CA ASP A 88 -32.33 -19.79 -15.32
C ASP A 88 -32.36 -18.27 -15.49
N GLY A 89 -32.33 -17.51 -14.39
CA GLY A 89 -32.22 -16.05 -14.43
C GLY A 89 -30.89 -15.55 -15.01
N LEU A 90 -29.79 -16.28 -14.80
CA LEU A 90 -28.49 -15.95 -15.39
C LEU A 90 -28.49 -16.26 -16.89
N ARG A 91 -29.10 -17.39 -17.30
CA ARG A 91 -29.28 -17.76 -18.71
C ARG A 91 -30.10 -16.70 -19.44
N ASP A 92 -31.20 -16.27 -18.86
CA ASP A 92 -32.04 -15.21 -19.41
C ASP A 92 -31.26 -13.89 -19.50
N LEU A 93 -30.53 -13.50 -18.45
CA LEU A 93 -29.69 -12.28 -18.45
C LEU A 93 -28.64 -12.30 -19.57
N MET A 94 -27.92 -13.41 -19.74
CA MET A 94 -26.90 -13.56 -20.79
C MET A 94 -27.49 -13.57 -22.21
N SER A 95 -28.78 -13.85 -22.37
CA SER A 95 -29.48 -13.81 -23.67
C SER A 95 -29.91 -12.39 -24.07
N ARG A 96 -29.91 -11.43 -23.13
CA ARG A 96 -30.27 -10.04 -23.39
C ARG A 96 -29.13 -9.29 -24.05
N ARG A 97 -29.46 -8.29 -24.88
CA ARG A 97 -28.46 -7.43 -25.53
C ARG A 97 -27.67 -6.66 -24.46
N SER A 98 -26.33 -6.73 -24.53
CA SER A 98 -25.45 -5.95 -23.65
C SER A 98 -25.75 -4.45 -23.79
N VAL A 99 -25.83 -3.76 -22.65
CA VAL A 99 -25.88 -2.29 -22.57
C VAL A 99 -24.48 -1.67 -22.59
N PHE A 100 -23.44 -2.49 -22.38
CA PHE A 100 -22.06 -2.09 -22.59
C PHE A 100 -21.75 -2.22 -24.08
N VAL A 101 -21.57 -1.07 -24.72
CA VAL A 101 -21.04 -0.92 -26.07
C VAL A 101 -19.56 -0.61 -25.91
N ASP A 102 -18.70 -1.30 -26.65
CA ASP A 102 -17.28 -0.91 -26.79
C ASP A 102 -17.17 0.44 -27.52
#